data_AF-A0A1X9YW28-F1
#
_entry.id   AF-A0A1X9YW28-F1
#
_cell.length_a   1.000
_cell.length_b   1.000
_cell.length_c   1.000
_cell.angle_alpha   90.00
_cell.angle_beta   90.00
_cell.angle_gamma   90.00
#
_symmetry.space_group_name_H-M   'P 1'
#
loop_
_entity.id
_entity.type
_entity.pdbx_description
1 polymer ?
#
loop_
_entity_poly.entity_id
_entity_poly.type
_entity_poly.pdbx_seq_one_letter_code
_entity_poly.pdbx_strand_id
1 'polypeptide(L)'
;MKKLLYVMAGFAILLLVFYTYIGGFTAPDVTLTTSKPMYVAGQPFEGSVEDEAMGNLFQRASQVLEQGELEGMLGNIYYNDPDKSGDSIRAFIGVVIPDSTASLPPGYTLRTVPGGRQVVHAEVNASVAMSPRKLYAAVFDYAKEEKLKLEEFYVEWFPEEDQGVLEVPVKQ
;
A
#
# COMPACT_ATOMS: atom_id res chain seq x y z
N MET A 1 29.18 -4.70 -35.02
CA MET A 1 29.20 -3.76 -33.87
C MET A 1 28.08 -2.72 -33.93
N LYS A 2 27.97 -1.87 -34.97
CA LYS A 2 26.90 -0.84 -35.06
C LYS A 2 25.46 -1.38 -34.98
N LYS A 3 25.15 -2.49 -35.66
CA LYS A 3 23.83 -3.14 -35.56
C LYS A 3 23.50 -3.61 -34.14
N LEU A 4 24.50 -4.11 -33.43
CA LEU A 4 24.37 -4.60 -32.05
C LEU A 4 24.14 -3.42 -31.08
N LEU A 5 24.82 -2.29 -31.31
CA LEU A 5 24.55 -1.03 -30.61
C LEU A 5 23.12 -0.52 -30.82
N TYR A 6 22.58 -0.55 -32.04
CA TYR A 6 21.20 -0.13 -32.29
C TYR A 6 20.18 -1.06 -31.62
N VAL A 7 20.42 -2.38 -31.60
CA VAL A 7 19.57 -3.33 -30.89
C VAL A 7 19.61 -3.08 -29.38
N MET A 8 20.81 -2.88 -28.81
CA MET A 8 20.95 -2.55 -27.39
C MET A 8 20.29 -1.22 -27.04
N ALA A 9 20.45 -0.19 -27.86
CA ALA A 9 19.83 1.11 -27.66
C ALA A 9 18.29 1.00 -27.74
N GLY A 10 17.76 0.27 -28.71
CA GLY A 10 16.32 0.00 -28.81
C GLY A 10 15.78 -0.73 -27.58
N PHE A 11 16.48 -1.75 -27.10
CA PHE A 11 16.10 -2.47 -25.89
C PHE A 11 16.16 -1.59 -24.63
N ALA A 12 17.20 -0.78 -24.49
CA ALA A 12 17.32 0.17 -23.38
C ALA A 12 16.19 1.21 -23.39
N ILE A 13 15.80 1.71 -24.57
CA ILE A 13 14.66 2.63 -24.71
C ILE A 13 13.36 1.94 -24.28
N LEU A 14 13.12 0.71 -24.72
CA LEU A 14 11.93 -0.05 -24.32
C LEU A 14 11.85 -0.24 -22.80
N LEU A 15 12.97 -0.61 -22.16
CA LEU A 15 13.03 -0.73 -20.70
C LEU A 15 12.78 0.60 -20.00
N LEU A 16 13.32 1.71 -20.53
CA LEU A 16 13.14 3.03 -19.94
C LEU A 16 11.70 3.52 -20.06
N VAL A 17 11.06 3.28 -21.21
CA VAL A 17 9.63 3.57 -21.41
C VAL A 17 8.79 2.74 -20.45
N PHE A 18 9.04 1.44 -20.34
CA PHE A 18 8.31 0.57 -19.42
C PHE A 18 8.50 1.00 -17.96
N TYR A 19 9.73 1.30 -17.55
CA TYR A 19 10.02 1.77 -16.19
C TYR A 19 9.34 3.09 -15.88
N THR A 20 9.29 4.02 -16.84
CA THR A 20 8.57 5.29 -16.67
C THR A 20 7.06 5.07 -16.57
N TYR A 21 6.52 4.18 -17.40
CA TYR A 21 5.09 3.85 -17.44
C TYR A 21 4.57 3.29 -16.11
N ILE A 22 5.34 2.44 -15.43
CA ILE A 22 4.95 1.90 -14.11
C ILE A 22 5.21 2.87 -12.94
N GLY A 23 5.54 4.14 -13.21
CA GLY A 23 5.85 5.14 -12.18
C GLY A 23 7.26 5.02 -11.60
N GLY A 24 8.23 4.47 -12.34
CA GLY A 24 9.61 4.29 -11.84
C GLY A 24 10.29 5.60 -11.42
N PHE A 25 10.02 6.71 -12.10
CA PHE A 25 10.60 8.02 -11.80
C PHE A 25 9.72 8.95 -10.95
N THR A 26 8.51 8.53 -10.55
CA THR A 26 7.64 9.38 -9.73
C THR A 26 8.13 9.41 -8.28
N ALA A 27 8.17 10.60 -7.69
CA ALA A 27 8.49 10.78 -6.28
C ALA A 27 7.19 10.85 -5.47
N PRO A 28 7.11 10.21 -4.30
CA PRO A 28 5.97 10.39 -3.41
C PRO A 28 5.89 11.83 -2.89
N ASP A 29 4.67 12.36 -2.78
CA ASP A 29 4.41 13.54 -1.96
C ASP A 29 4.19 13.10 -0.51
N VAL A 30 4.76 13.83 0.45
CA VAL A 30 4.69 13.46 1.88
C VAL A 30 4.33 14.68 2.71
N THR A 31 3.30 14.54 3.55
CA THR A 31 2.79 15.61 4.39
C THR A 31 2.45 15.12 5.80
N LEU A 32 2.53 16.03 6.78
CA LEU A 32 1.99 15.80 8.12
C LEU A 32 0.55 16.30 8.18
N THR A 33 -0.40 15.41 8.47
CA THR A 33 -1.83 15.75 8.45
C THR A 33 -2.59 15.07 9.60
N THR A 34 -3.89 15.32 9.67
CA THR A 34 -4.80 14.66 10.61
C THR A 34 -5.60 13.58 9.88
N SER A 35 -5.54 12.35 10.36
CA SER A 35 -6.20 11.21 9.74
C SER A 35 -7.71 11.33 9.76
N LYS A 36 -8.36 10.77 8.74
CA LYS A 36 -9.80 10.57 8.70
C LYS A 36 -10.13 9.16 9.21
N PRO A 37 -11.34 8.91 9.74
CA PRO A 37 -11.77 7.55 10.03
C PRO A 37 -11.79 6.73 8.75
N MET A 38 -11.31 5.49 8.83
CA MET A 38 -11.34 4.52 7.73
C MET A 38 -11.98 3.21 8.18
N TYR A 39 -12.62 2.54 7.23
CA TYR A 39 -13.29 1.27 7.41
C TYR A 39 -12.67 0.26 6.44
N VAL A 40 -12.06 -0.79 6.98
CA VAL A 40 -11.42 -1.84 6.17
C VAL A 40 -12.19 -3.13 6.38
N ALA A 41 -12.78 -3.65 5.31
CA ALA A 41 -13.43 -4.94 5.27
C ALA A 41 -12.46 -5.98 4.71
N GLY A 42 -12.11 -7.00 5.50
CA GLY A 42 -11.06 -7.93 5.11
C GLY A 42 -10.85 -9.08 6.09
N GLN A 43 -9.69 -9.72 5.96
CA GLN A 43 -9.30 -10.90 6.72
C GLN A 43 -7.94 -10.68 7.41
N PRO A 44 -7.76 -11.17 8.64
CA PRO A 44 -6.47 -11.12 9.31
C PRO A 44 -5.48 -12.11 8.67
N PHE A 45 -4.21 -11.73 8.68
CA PHE A 45 -3.09 -12.54 8.26
C PHE A 45 -1.95 -12.43 9.29
N GLU A 46 -1.35 -13.55 9.63
CA GLU A 46 -0.14 -13.61 10.46
C GLU A 46 0.74 -14.74 9.92
N GLY A 47 1.93 -14.39 9.43
CA GLY A 47 2.80 -15.35 8.74
C GLY A 47 4.02 -14.67 8.13
N SER A 48 4.68 -15.36 7.20
CA SER A 48 5.77 -14.77 6.41
C SER A 48 5.20 -13.88 5.30
N VAL A 49 5.94 -12.83 4.92
CA VAL A 49 5.63 -12.02 3.73
C VAL A 49 5.66 -12.83 2.43
N GLU A 50 6.32 -13.98 2.42
CA GLU A 50 6.43 -14.89 1.27
C GLU A 50 5.35 -16.01 1.27
N ASP A 51 4.49 -16.05 2.28
CA ASP A 51 3.47 -17.09 2.38
C ASP A 51 2.41 -16.95 1.28
N GLU A 52 2.15 -18.04 0.55
CA GLU A 52 1.11 -18.11 -0.48
C GLU A 52 -0.27 -17.71 0.08
N ALA A 53 -0.51 -17.99 1.37
CA ALA A 53 -1.74 -17.58 2.04
C ALA A 53 -1.95 -16.06 2.02
N MET A 54 -0.88 -15.25 2.10
CA MET A 54 -0.98 -13.80 1.98
C MET A 54 -1.41 -13.40 0.56
N GLY A 55 -0.79 -14.00 -0.46
CA GLY A 55 -1.14 -13.77 -1.87
C GLY A 55 -2.60 -14.12 -2.18
N ASN A 56 -3.10 -15.21 -1.61
CA ASN A 56 -4.50 -15.63 -1.76
C ASN A 56 -5.48 -14.60 -1.17
N LEU A 57 -5.12 -13.92 -0.06
CA LEU A 57 -5.95 -12.86 0.53
C LEU A 57 -6.00 -11.61 -0.37
N PHE A 58 -4.86 -11.20 -0.94
CA PHE A 58 -4.83 -10.11 -1.91
C PHE A 58 -5.66 -10.43 -3.16
N GLN A 59 -5.51 -11.65 -3.69
CA GLN A 59 -6.30 -12.09 -4.84
C GLN A 59 -7.81 -12.08 -4.52
N ARG A 60 -8.20 -12.54 -3.32
CA ARG A 60 -9.60 -12.52 -2.91
C ARG A 60 -10.12 -11.08 -2.78
N ALA A 61 -9.35 -10.15 -2.24
CA ALA A 61 -9.74 -8.74 -2.16
C ALA A 61 -9.97 -8.12 -3.55
N SER A 62 -9.11 -8.43 -4.53
CA SER A 62 -9.31 -8.01 -5.93
C SER A 62 -10.61 -8.58 -6.50
N GLN A 63 -10.85 -9.88 -6.30
CA GLN A 63 -12.07 -10.53 -6.79
C GLN A 63 -13.35 -9.94 -6.18
N VAL A 64 -13.34 -9.59 -4.89
CA VAL A 64 -14.47 -8.94 -4.22
C VAL A 64 -14.85 -7.63 -4.90
N LEU A 65 -13.85 -6.83 -5.30
CA LEU A 65 -14.07 -5.58 -6.03
C LEU A 65 -14.53 -5.83 -7.48
N GLU A 66 -13.84 -6.71 -8.20
CA GLU A 66 -14.15 -7.04 -9.60
C GLU A 66 -15.56 -7.62 -9.78
N GLN A 67 -16.04 -8.38 -8.79
CA GLN A 67 -17.38 -8.99 -8.79
C GLN A 67 -18.46 -8.06 -8.23
N GLY A 68 -18.10 -6.88 -7.73
CA GLY A 68 -19.03 -5.93 -7.12
C GLY A 68 -19.65 -6.43 -5.81
N GLU A 69 -18.97 -7.34 -5.10
CA GLU A 69 -19.41 -7.80 -3.77
C GLU A 69 -19.24 -6.70 -2.71
N LEU A 70 -18.25 -5.82 -2.88
CA LEU A 70 -18.07 -4.59 -2.10
C LEU A 70 -17.72 -3.42 -3.04
N GLU A 71 -18.15 -2.23 -2.66
CA GLU A 71 -17.67 -0.97 -3.23
C GLU A 71 -16.54 -0.41 -2.38
N GLY A 72 -15.49 0.09 -3.02
CA GLY A 72 -14.33 0.64 -2.33
C GLY A 72 -13.05 0.52 -3.14
N MET A 73 -11.94 0.45 -2.42
CA MET A 73 -10.59 0.37 -2.98
C MET A 73 -9.75 -0.64 -2.20
N LEU A 74 -8.77 -1.26 -2.84
CA LEU A 74 -7.87 -2.18 -2.15
C LEU A 74 -7.17 -1.46 -0.99
N GLY A 75 -7.08 -2.10 0.17
CA GLY A 75 -6.32 -1.54 1.27
C GLY A 75 -6.14 -2.46 2.45
N ASN A 76 -5.09 -2.18 3.19
CA ASN A 76 -4.49 -3.07 4.18
C ASN A 76 -4.13 -2.29 5.44
N ILE A 77 -4.18 -2.98 6.57
CA ILE A 77 -3.63 -2.51 7.84
C ILE A 77 -2.48 -3.43 8.22
N TYR A 78 -1.31 -2.88 8.49
CA TYR A 78 -0.16 -3.63 9.01
C TYR A 78 0.11 -3.24 10.47
N TYR A 79 0.33 -4.23 11.33
CA TYR A 79 0.46 -4.07 12.78
C TYR A 79 1.90 -4.26 13.30
N ASN A 80 2.86 -4.40 12.39
CA ASN A 80 4.28 -4.50 12.69
C ASN A 80 5.10 -4.24 11.42
N ASP A 81 6.40 -4.08 11.64
CA ASP A 81 7.42 -3.96 10.61
C ASP A 81 8.12 -5.33 10.46
N PRO A 82 8.00 -6.02 9.31
CA PRO A 82 8.60 -7.34 9.12
C PRO A 82 10.14 -7.30 9.18
N ASP A 83 10.77 -6.18 8.79
CA ASP A 83 12.23 -6.01 8.87
C ASP A 83 12.73 -6.03 10.32
N LYS A 84 11.86 -5.67 11.28
CA LYS A 84 12.14 -5.74 12.73
C LYS A 84 11.62 -7.01 13.38
N SER A 85 10.80 -7.79 12.68
CA SER A 85 10.05 -8.92 13.24
C SER A 85 10.48 -10.27 12.66
N GLY A 86 11.64 -10.33 12.00
CA GLY A 86 12.19 -11.57 11.43
C GLY A 86 11.31 -12.15 10.33
N ASP A 87 10.93 -11.31 9.37
CA ASP A 87 10.11 -11.62 8.20
C ASP A 87 8.64 -11.97 8.50
N SER A 88 8.25 -12.01 9.78
CA SER A 88 6.85 -12.17 10.18
C SER A 88 6.08 -10.87 10.03
N ILE A 89 4.91 -10.95 9.40
CA ILE A 89 3.99 -9.84 9.22
C ILE A 89 2.64 -10.19 9.82
N ARG A 90 2.05 -9.21 10.50
CA ARG A 90 0.67 -9.22 11.00
C ARG A 90 -0.08 -8.14 10.24
N ALA A 91 -1.04 -8.57 9.43
CA ALA A 91 -1.77 -7.71 8.53
C ALA A 91 -3.28 -7.97 8.62
N PHE A 92 -4.04 -7.01 8.11
CA PHE A 92 -5.46 -7.15 7.83
C PHE A 92 -5.66 -6.70 6.38
N ILE A 93 -5.92 -7.67 5.50
CA ILE A 93 -5.89 -7.50 4.05
C ILE A 93 -7.33 -7.47 3.54
N GLY A 94 -7.67 -6.48 2.71
CA GLY A 94 -9.03 -6.37 2.17
C GLY A 94 -9.28 -5.10 1.37
N VAL A 95 -10.44 -4.48 1.64
CA VAL A 95 -11.00 -3.35 0.91
C VAL A 95 -11.34 -2.22 1.89
N VAL A 96 -10.88 -1.01 1.59
CA VAL A 96 -11.37 0.21 2.24
C VAL A 96 -12.75 0.54 1.69
N ILE A 97 -13.76 0.53 2.55
CA ILE A 97 -15.17 0.75 2.21
C ILE A 97 -15.62 2.15 2.67
N PRO A 98 -16.64 2.75 2.03
CA PRO A 98 -17.07 4.11 2.32
C PRO A 98 -17.63 4.30 3.74
N ASP A 99 -18.30 3.29 4.28
CA ASP A 99 -18.89 3.31 5.62
C ASP A 99 -19.01 1.91 6.25
N SER A 100 -19.39 1.85 7.53
CA SER A 100 -19.50 0.60 8.29
C SER A 100 -20.79 -0.21 8.05
N THR A 101 -21.65 0.18 7.12
CA THR A 101 -22.97 -0.43 6.90
C THR A 101 -22.99 -1.47 5.79
N ALA A 102 -21.88 -1.62 5.06
CA ALA A 102 -21.75 -2.58 3.96
C ALA A 102 -22.01 -4.02 4.43
N SER A 103 -22.71 -4.79 3.59
CA SER A 103 -22.87 -6.23 3.79
C SER A 103 -21.56 -6.92 3.41
N LEU A 104 -20.90 -7.55 4.38
CA LEU A 104 -19.59 -8.14 4.17
C LEU A 104 -19.68 -9.53 3.50
N PRO A 105 -18.76 -9.86 2.58
CA PRO A 105 -18.63 -11.21 2.04
C PRO A 105 -18.34 -12.27 3.12
N PRO A 106 -18.60 -13.56 2.85
CA PRO A 106 -18.24 -14.64 3.76
C PRO A 106 -16.76 -14.60 4.15
N GLY A 107 -16.48 -14.70 5.46
CA GLY A 107 -15.13 -14.66 6.01
C GLY A 107 -14.55 -13.26 6.23
N TYR A 108 -15.17 -12.21 5.68
CA TYR A 108 -14.74 -10.83 5.91
C TYR A 108 -15.20 -10.33 7.28
N THR A 109 -14.36 -9.53 7.91
CA THR A 109 -14.68 -8.77 9.12
C THR A 109 -14.39 -7.30 8.90
N LEU A 110 -14.93 -6.43 9.76
CA LEU A 110 -14.65 -5.00 9.71
C LEU A 110 -13.55 -4.62 10.69
N ARG A 111 -12.66 -3.73 10.26
CA ARG A 111 -11.75 -2.97 11.12
C ARG A 111 -11.99 -1.49 10.93
N THR A 112 -12.13 -0.78 12.03
CA THR A 112 -12.25 0.68 12.02
C THR A 112 -10.92 1.27 12.46
N VAL A 113 -10.34 2.10 11.60
CA VAL A 113 -9.20 2.95 11.94
C VAL A 113 -9.76 4.29 12.42
N PRO A 114 -9.52 4.69 13.68
CA PRO A 114 -10.01 5.96 14.17
C PRO A 114 -9.30 7.13 13.49
N GLY A 115 -10.07 8.17 13.14
CA GLY A 115 -9.53 9.44 12.68
C GLY A 115 -9.03 10.33 13.81
N GLY A 116 -8.60 11.54 13.47
CA GLY A 116 -8.18 12.57 14.44
C GLY A 116 -6.76 12.40 14.96
N ARG A 117 -5.98 11.45 14.42
CA ARG A 117 -4.59 11.23 14.80
C ARG A 117 -3.67 12.01 13.88
N GLN A 118 -2.58 12.53 14.40
CA GLN A 118 -1.53 13.07 13.55
C GLN A 118 -0.83 11.90 12.82
N VAL A 119 -0.77 11.97 11.50
CA VAL A 119 -0.18 10.95 10.64
C VAL A 119 0.79 11.60 9.66
N VAL A 120 1.86 10.88 9.32
CA VAL A 120 2.60 11.12 8.09
C VAL A 120 1.82 10.45 6.97
N HIS A 121 1.33 11.25 6.03
CA HIS A 121 0.58 10.84 4.86
C HIS A 121 1.49 10.92 3.65
N ALA A 122 1.58 9.84 2.88
CA ALA A 122 2.32 9.82 1.63
C ALA A 122 1.44 9.29 0.50
N GLU A 123 1.56 9.90 -0.68
CA GLU A 123 0.89 9.46 -1.90
C GLU A 123 1.88 9.40 -3.07
N VAL A 124 1.68 8.46 -3.98
CA VAL A 124 2.50 8.34 -5.18
C VAL A 124 1.68 7.86 -6.36
N ASN A 125 1.94 8.46 -7.53
CA ASN A 125 1.42 7.98 -8.81
C ASN A 125 2.36 6.89 -9.34
N ALA A 126 2.15 5.66 -8.92
CA ALA A 126 2.86 4.48 -9.39
C ALA A 126 1.95 3.25 -9.28
N SER A 127 2.28 2.21 -10.05
CA SER A 127 1.51 0.97 -10.00
C SER A 127 1.54 0.34 -8.60
N VAL A 128 0.51 -0.43 -8.26
CA VAL A 128 0.41 -1.18 -6.99
C VAL A 128 1.69 -1.98 -6.68
N ALA A 129 2.38 -2.50 -7.70
CA ALA A 129 3.63 -3.24 -7.52
C ALA A 129 4.84 -2.37 -7.11
N MET A 130 4.83 -1.08 -7.44
CA MET A 130 5.92 -0.12 -7.18
C MET A 130 5.64 0.78 -5.97
N SER A 131 4.37 1.09 -5.72
CA SER A 131 3.95 2.05 -4.70
C SER A 131 4.43 1.72 -3.29
N PRO A 132 4.29 0.49 -2.75
CA PRO A 132 4.67 0.19 -1.37
C PRO A 132 6.12 0.58 -1.05
N ARG A 133 7.08 0.08 -1.84
CA ARG A 133 8.50 0.37 -1.62
C ARG A 133 8.80 1.88 -1.59
N LYS A 134 8.14 2.66 -2.45
CA LYS A 134 8.34 4.10 -2.53
C LYS A 134 7.71 4.83 -1.35
N LEU A 135 6.47 4.48 -1.00
CA LEU A 135 5.72 5.09 0.08
C LEU A 135 6.41 4.88 1.43
N TYR A 136 6.77 3.62 1.76
CA TYR A 136 7.45 3.31 3.02
C TYR A 136 8.81 4.02 3.13
N ALA A 137 9.61 4.05 2.06
CA ALA A 137 10.87 4.78 2.04
C ALA A 137 10.66 6.27 2.31
N ALA A 138 9.72 6.90 1.60
CA ALA A 138 9.46 8.34 1.73
C ALA A 138 8.91 8.72 3.11
N VAL A 139 8.02 7.92 3.69
CA VAL A 139 7.50 8.15 5.04
C VAL A 139 8.61 8.05 6.09
N PHE A 140 9.48 7.04 6.00
CA PHE A 140 10.56 6.87 6.97
C PHE A 140 11.65 7.93 6.83
N ASP A 141 11.99 8.33 5.60
CA ASP A 141 12.92 9.44 5.36
C ASP A 141 12.36 10.75 5.91
N TYR A 142 11.11 11.08 5.61
CA TYR A 142 10.43 12.27 6.14
C TYR A 142 10.39 12.28 7.67
N ALA A 143 9.99 11.17 8.30
CA ALA A 143 9.94 11.07 9.74
C ALA A 143 11.32 11.23 10.40
N LYS A 144 12.37 10.75 9.74
CA LYS A 144 13.75 10.91 10.20
C LYS A 144 14.21 12.38 10.09
N GLU A 145 13.91 13.05 8.99
CA GLU A 145 14.25 14.46 8.76
C GLU A 145 13.54 15.37 9.76
N GLU A 146 12.25 15.14 9.97
CA GLU A 146 11.39 15.89 10.91
C GLU A 146 11.52 15.42 12.37
N LYS A 147 12.37 14.41 12.64
CA LYS A 147 12.61 13.82 13.98
C LYS A 147 11.33 13.31 14.65
N LEU A 148 10.39 12.83 13.85
CA LEU A 148 9.13 12.23 14.28
C LEU A 148 9.36 10.78 14.71
N LYS A 149 8.63 10.35 15.73
CA LYS A 149 8.56 8.94 16.11
C LYS A 149 7.27 8.36 15.57
N LEU A 150 7.36 7.32 14.75
CA LEU A 150 6.19 6.66 14.18
C LEU A 150 5.73 5.49 15.04
N GLU A 151 4.43 5.19 14.98
CA GLU A 151 3.84 3.95 15.47
C GLU A 151 4.08 2.80 14.49
N GLU A 152 4.06 1.57 15.01
CA GLU A 152 4.09 0.35 14.18
C GLU A 152 2.66 -0.04 13.80
N PHE A 153 2.01 0.86 13.08
CA PHE A 153 0.65 0.74 12.59
C PHE A 153 0.58 1.50 11.26
N TYR A 154 0.31 0.78 10.19
CA TYR A 154 0.39 1.32 8.84
C TYR A 154 -0.94 1.07 8.14
N VAL A 155 -1.49 2.09 7.49
CA VAL A 155 -2.69 1.94 6.66
C VAL A 155 -2.31 2.29 5.24
N GLU A 156 -2.41 1.31 4.36
CA GLU A 156 -2.06 1.43 2.95
C GLU A 156 -3.30 1.17 2.09
N TRP A 157 -3.53 1.98 1.06
CA TRP A 157 -4.62 1.76 0.13
C TRP A 157 -4.31 2.29 -1.27
N PHE A 158 -5.09 1.85 -2.24
CA PHE A 158 -4.87 2.09 -3.66
C PHE A 158 -6.14 2.67 -4.29
N PRO A 159 -6.33 4.00 -4.28
CA PRO A 159 -7.54 4.64 -4.82
C PRO A 159 -7.76 4.38 -6.30
N GLU A 160 -6.66 4.25 -7.06
CA GLU A 160 -6.62 4.00 -8.50
C GLU A 160 -5.53 2.96 -8.82
N GLU A 161 -5.53 2.37 -10.01
CA GLU A 161 -4.55 1.32 -10.39
C GLU A 161 -3.09 1.79 -10.35
N ASP A 162 -2.88 3.09 -10.58
CA ASP A 162 -1.60 3.78 -10.60
C ASP A 162 -1.47 4.82 -9.47
N GLN A 163 -2.24 4.67 -8.40
CA GLN A 163 -2.10 5.50 -7.20
C GLN A 163 -2.00 4.64 -5.94
N GLY A 164 -0.98 4.91 -5.12
CA GLY A 164 -0.83 4.32 -3.78
C GLY A 164 -0.77 5.38 -2.71
N VAL A 165 -1.35 5.09 -1.55
CA VAL A 165 -1.37 5.97 -0.39
C VAL A 165 -1.00 5.18 0.87
N LEU A 166 -0.21 5.82 1.75
CA LEU A 166 0.22 5.27 3.03
C LEU A 166 0.05 6.31 4.13
N GLU A 167 -0.59 5.93 5.22
CA GLU A 167 -0.63 6.71 6.46
C GLU A 167 0.02 5.95 7.62
N VAL A 168 0.91 6.66 8.33
CA VAL A 168 1.57 6.14 9.53
C VAL A 168 1.41 7.14 10.68
N PRO A 169 0.77 6.75 11.80
CA PRO A 169 0.60 7.62 12.95
C PRO A 169 1.91 8.03 13.60
N VAL A 170 1.94 9.28 14.06
CA VAL A 170 3.01 9.81 14.91
C VAL A 170 2.71 9.45 16.36
N LYS A 171 3.71 8.93 17.08
CA LYS A 171 3.65 8.69 18.52
C LYS A 171 3.49 10.02 19.25
N GLN A 172 2.46 10.11 20.07
CA GLN A 172 2.23 11.24 20.99
C GLN A 172 3.25 11.25 22.14
#